data_AF-F6D7Z0-F1
#
_entry.id   AF-F6D7Z0-F1
#
_cell.length_a   1.000
_cell.length_b   1.000
_cell.length_c   1.000
_cell.angle_alpha   90.00
_cell.angle_beta   90.00
_cell.angle_gamma   90.00
#
_symmetry.space_group_name_H-M   'P 1'
#
loop_
_entity.id
_entity.type
_entity.pdbx_description
1 polymer ?
#
loop_
_entity_poly.entity_id
_entity_poly.type
_entity_poly.pdbx_seq_one_letter_code
_entity_poly.pdbx_strand_id
1 'polypeptide(L)'
;MKKLKKGELHRHNNILHVKDNLDLPGARNVFDGEQSLFDGPKEINSLESHKELINLIDGSRGKEIILPAKSRGKDLSLPDGYWGKEVSLFDDVRPDKEIKLSDGSQVFDEKSNLYNRFNMPNNDCIDVSCENDLLEGFIDTHIHTAPDIRPRLLNDVEAAISASTEGMQAIVIKSHFEPTSGRAKIAEEVTGFKVFGGVCLNQSVGGLNCEVVKTAASMGGKFVWFPTVSYSSMELDRVNVEILEEIINLAAEHQMVLATGHLKADDIFFVMDTARSIGVDRLLVNHPLTCVVGASLDEQKEMSRYAYLEHCFVACMPGHDELDPTVIADAIKEVGPSRCIMATDFGQAHNPTPAQGMRMFVNSMLDHGISMKDVRTMCIENPSKLLF
;
A
#
# COMPACT_ATOMS: atom_id res chain seq x y z
N MET A 1 -68.53 8.63 22.75
CA MET A 1 -67.08 8.46 22.50
C MET A 1 -66.69 9.35 21.31
N LYS A 2 -65.84 10.36 21.54
CA LYS A 2 -65.48 11.42 20.59
C LYS A 2 -64.16 11.09 19.85
N LYS A 3 -64.06 11.61 18.62
CA LYS A 3 -62.95 11.59 17.64
C LYS A 3 -61.55 11.93 18.21
N LEU A 4 -60.48 11.46 17.54
CA LEU A 4 -59.44 12.28 16.87
C LEU A 4 -58.41 11.43 16.07
N LYS A 5 -57.84 12.02 15.01
CA LYS A 5 -56.81 11.52 14.08
C LYS A 5 -55.49 12.31 14.27
N LYS A 6 -54.38 11.71 13.80
CA LYS A 6 -53.12 12.27 13.21
C LYS A 6 -51.95 12.73 14.13
N GLY A 7 -50.72 12.44 13.65
CA GLY A 7 -49.41 13.03 14.03
C GLY A 7 -48.32 11.96 14.22
N GLU A 8 -47.47 11.63 13.22
CA GLU A 8 -46.13 12.20 12.96
C GLU A 8 -45.14 12.10 14.15
N LEU A 9 -44.07 11.32 13.97
CA LEU A 9 -42.89 11.31 14.84
C LEU A 9 -41.64 11.53 13.99
N HIS A 10 -41.12 12.76 14.03
CA HIS A 10 -39.77 13.10 13.61
C HIS A 10 -38.76 12.51 14.61
N ARG A 11 -37.70 11.87 14.11
CA ARG A 11 -36.48 11.62 14.89
C ARG A 11 -35.51 12.76 14.66
N HIS A 12 -35.13 13.45 15.73
CA HIS A 12 -33.98 14.35 15.78
C HIS A 12 -32.93 13.81 16.74
N ASN A 13 -31.70 14.05 16.32
CA ASN A 13 -30.40 13.83 16.95
C ASN A 13 -30.37 13.86 18.48
N ASN A 14 -29.77 12.83 19.08
CA ASN A 14 -29.26 12.89 20.45
C ASN A 14 -27.72 12.92 20.40
N ILE A 15 -27.19 14.14 20.49
CA ILE A 15 -25.84 14.44 20.95
C ILE A 15 -25.91 14.40 22.48
N LEU A 16 -25.14 13.52 23.12
CA LEU A 16 -24.95 13.53 24.57
C LEU A 16 -23.82 14.50 24.92
N HIS A 17 -24.20 15.70 25.36
CA HIS A 17 -23.30 16.58 26.10
C HIS A 17 -23.33 16.17 27.58
N VAL A 18 -22.18 15.84 28.15
CA VAL A 18 -21.99 15.76 29.60
C VAL A 18 -21.47 17.12 30.08
N LYS A 19 -22.28 17.81 30.88
CA LYS A 19 -21.87 18.93 31.72
C LYS A 19 -22.54 18.73 33.08
N ASP A 20 -21.73 18.47 34.10
CA ASP A 20 -22.10 18.77 35.48
C ASP A 20 -20.93 19.47 36.18
N ASN A 21 -21.10 20.79 36.23
CA ASN A 21 -20.78 21.75 37.28
C ASN A 21 -19.85 21.33 38.43
N LEU A 22 -18.70 21.99 38.50
CA LEU A 22 -18.08 22.43 39.75
C LEU A 22 -18.10 23.95 39.79
N ASP A 23 -18.96 24.50 40.64
CA ASP A 23 -19.01 25.92 40.99
C ASP A 23 -17.75 26.32 41.76
N LEU A 24 -16.99 27.27 41.22
CA LEU A 24 -16.08 28.10 42.00
C LEU A 24 -16.30 29.58 41.62
N PRO A 25 -16.40 30.50 42.59
CA PRO A 25 -16.95 31.83 42.36
C PRO A 25 -15.87 32.84 41.95
N GLY A 26 -16.17 33.58 40.87
CA GLY A 26 -15.63 34.91 40.65
C GLY A 26 -14.36 35.01 39.79
N ALA A 27 -14.53 35.24 38.49
CA ALA A 27 -13.70 36.20 37.75
C ALA A 27 -14.40 36.58 36.44
N ARG A 28 -14.53 37.89 36.22
CA ARG A 28 -15.06 38.53 35.01
C ARG A 28 -14.01 38.55 33.91
N ASN A 29 -14.49 38.56 32.66
CA ASN A 29 -13.74 38.84 31.42
C ASN A 29 -12.76 40.01 31.55
N VAL A 30 -11.54 39.86 31.02
CA VAL A 30 -10.76 40.95 30.40
C VAL A 30 -9.91 40.39 29.26
N PHE A 31 -9.90 41.11 28.13
CA PHE A 31 -9.11 40.94 26.91
C PHE A 31 -7.65 41.40 27.08
N ASP A 32 -6.80 40.93 26.15
CA ASP A 32 -5.53 41.51 25.65
C ASP A 32 -4.28 41.58 26.54
N GLY A 33 -3.13 41.27 25.93
CA GLY A 33 -1.86 41.97 26.18
C GLY A 33 -0.72 41.15 26.80
N GLU A 34 0.41 41.17 26.10
CA GLU A 34 1.73 40.69 26.51
C GLU A 34 2.20 41.21 27.89
N GLN A 35 2.81 40.37 28.74
CA GLN A 35 4.24 40.45 29.14
C GLN A 35 4.58 39.54 30.34
N SER A 36 5.83 39.10 30.28
CA SER A 36 6.61 38.26 31.20
C SER A 36 6.62 38.65 32.67
N LEU A 37 6.83 37.67 33.55
CA LEU A 37 7.70 37.80 34.72
C LEU A 37 8.45 36.48 34.99
N PHE A 38 9.77 36.63 35.14
CA PHE A 38 10.81 35.66 35.53
C PHE A 38 10.46 34.97 36.87
N ASP A 39 10.81 33.71 37.10
CA ASP A 39 12.14 33.27 37.56
C ASP A 39 12.44 31.79 37.22
N GLY A 40 13.67 31.54 36.76
CA GLY A 40 14.22 30.18 36.55
C GLY A 40 14.66 29.48 37.85
N PRO A 41 15.31 28.29 37.73
CA PRO A 41 16.71 28.34 37.31
C PRO A 41 17.11 27.35 36.20
N LYS A 42 17.80 27.92 35.22
CA LYS A 42 19.08 27.50 34.60
C LYS A 42 19.23 26.07 34.04
N GLU A 43 19.18 26.05 32.71
CA GLU A 43 20.14 25.43 31.76
C GLU A 43 20.92 24.18 32.20
N ILE A 44 20.73 23.10 31.43
CA ILE A 44 21.85 22.37 30.83
C ILE A 44 21.63 22.36 29.31
N ASN A 45 22.20 23.35 28.64
CA ASN A 45 22.60 23.24 27.24
C ASN A 45 23.97 22.54 27.22
N SER A 46 24.08 21.37 26.60
CA SER A 46 25.31 21.05 25.87
C SER A 46 25.01 20.10 24.71
N LEU A 47 25.49 20.49 23.53
CA LEU A 47 25.57 19.73 22.27
C LEU A 47 26.45 18.46 22.38
N GLU A 48 26.72 17.97 23.58
CA GLU A 48 27.62 16.86 23.90
C GLU A 48 26.86 15.53 24.02
N SER A 49 25.57 15.57 24.39
CA SER A 49 24.74 14.36 24.57
C SER A 49 24.29 13.72 23.26
N HIS A 50 24.31 14.44 22.13
CA HIS A 50 24.03 13.87 20.80
C HIS A 50 25.27 13.19 20.17
N LYS A 51 26.49 13.65 20.49
CA LYS A 51 27.72 13.03 19.99
C LYS A 51 28.07 11.74 20.74
N GLU A 52 27.70 11.62 22.02
CA GLU A 52 27.87 10.38 22.77
C GLU A 52 26.89 9.27 22.34
N LEU A 53 25.66 9.62 21.94
CA LEU A 53 24.72 8.64 21.38
C LEU A 53 25.17 8.12 20.00
N ILE A 54 25.73 9.00 19.17
CA ILE A 54 26.26 8.63 17.84
C ILE A 54 27.55 7.79 17.98
N ASN A 55 28.41 8.09 18.96
CA ASN A 55 29.61 7.27 19.21
C ASN A 55 29.31 5.90 19.87
N LEU A 56 28.15 5.74 20.53
CA LEU A 56 27.71 4.41 21.00
C LEU A 56 27.27 3.50 19.85
N ILE A 57 26.68 4.10 18.80
CA ILE A 57 26.16 3.40 17.62
C ILE A 57 27.29 3.14 16.60
N ASP A 58 28.34 3.97 16.56
CA ASP A 58 29.43 3.82 15.59
C ASP A 58 30.71 3.14 16.16
N GLY A 59 30.71 2.81 17.47
CA GLY A 59 31.84 2.18 18.17
C GLY A 59 31.70 0.68 18.48
N SER A 60 30.54 0.06 18.20
CA SER A 60 30.20 -1.30 18.65
C SER A 60 29.87 -2.25 17.50
N ARG A 61 30.70 -2.26 16.44
CA ARG A 61 30.85 -3.48 15.63
C ARG A 61 31.54 -4.55 16.47
N GLY A 62 30.74 -5.45 17.05
CA GLY A 62 31.18 -6.78 17.49
C GLY A 62 31.53 -6.99 18.96
N LYS A 63 30.84 -6.39 19.93
CA LYS A 63 30.92 -6.82 21.35
C LYS A 63 29.54 -6.86 22.02
N GLU A 64 29.25 -7.98 22.67
CA GLU A 64 28.06 -8.24 23.50
C GLU A 64 27.88 -7.15 24.58
N ILE A 65 26.66 -6.63 24.69
CA ILE A 65 26.24 -5.76 25.80
C ILE A 65 25.51 -6.63 26.83
N ILE A 66 26.14 -6.85 27.99
CA ILE A 66 25.50 -7.52 29.14
C ILE A 66 24.90 -6.45 30.05
N LEU A 67 23.57 -6.43 30.19
CA LEU A 67 22.89 -5.55 31.16
C LEU A 67 22.81 -6.22 32.55
N PRO A 68 23.11 -5.49 33.64
CA PRO A 68 23.08 -6.07 34.98
C PRO A 68 21.66 -6.19 35.53
N ALA A 69 21.29 -7.38 35.98
CA ALA A 69 20.04 -7.65 36.67
C ALA A 69 20.07 -7.10 38.11
N LYS A 70 19.26 -6.08 38.44
CA LYS A 70 18.83 -5.76 39.81
C LYS A 70 17.70 -4.71 39.84
N SER A 71 16.47 -5.17 40.05
CA SER A 71 15.58 -4.70 41.14
C SER A 71 14.20 -5.35 41.01
N ARG A 72 13.98 -6.43 41.75
CA ARG A 72 12.65 -6.93 42.08
C ARG A 72 11.95 -5.93 43.00
N GLY A 73 10.67 -5.67 42.75
CA GLY A 73 9.72 -5.19 43.74
C GLY A 73 9.16 -3.79 43.49
N LYS A 74 8.00 -3.73 42.83
CA LYS A 74 6.80 -3.03 43.31
C LYS A 74 5.61 -3.35 42.40
N ASP A 75 4.52 -3.75 43.04
CA ASP A 75 3.23 -4.08 42.45
C ASP A 75 2.69 -2.96 41.54
N LEU A 76 2.39 -3.31 40.30
CA LEU A 76 1.35 -2.67 39.51
C LEU A 76 0.34 -3.76 39.18
N SER A 77 -0.70 -3.83 40.01
CA SER A 77 -1.87 -4.67 39.78
C SER A 77 -2.58 -4.22 38.50
N LEU A 78 -2.56 -5.05 37.46
CA LEU A 78 -3.44 -4.92 36.29
C LEU A 78 -4.84 -5.47 36.64
N PRO A 79 -5.93 -4.93 36.08
CA PRO A 79 -7.28 -5.43 36.35
C PRO A 79 -7.44 -6.88 35.89
N ASP A 80 -8.15 -7.68 36.70
CA ASP A 80 -8.43 -9.09 36.44
C ASP A 80 -9.21 -9.30 35.14
N GLY A 81 -8.68 -10.17 34.27
CA GLY A 81 -9.49 -10.82 33.25
C GLY A 81 -8.88 -10.99 31.87
N TYR A 82 -7.64 -11.49 31.73
CA TYR A 82 -7.21 -12.21 30.53
C TYR A 82 -6.07 -13.17 30.89
N TRP A 83 -6.40 -14.44 31.14
CA TRP A 83 -5.42 -15.53 31.15
C TRP A 83 -5.44 -16.21 29.79
N GLY A 84 -4.28 -16.31 29.12
CA GLY A 84 -4.11 -17.29 28.04
C GLY A 84 -3.03 -16.96 27.01
N LYS A 85 -1.77 -17.25 27.38
CA LYS A 85 -0.56 -17.54 26.57
C LYS A 85 0.56 -16.51 26.70
N GLU A 86 1.57 -16.91 27.45
CA GLU A 86 2.92 -16.36 27.38
C GLU A 86 3.44 -16.48 25.94
N VAL A 87 3.76 -15.35 25.33
CA VAL A 87 4.63 -15.28 24.15
C VAL A 87 5.96 -14.74 24.67
N SER A 88 6.92 -15.63 24.89
CA SER A 88 8.31 -15.26 25.11
C SER A 88 8.86 -14.68 23.79
N LEU A 89 9.36 -13.45 23.86
CA LEU A 89 10.08 -12.76 22.78
C LEU A 89 11.28 -13.61 22.34
N PHE A 90 11.39 -13.78 21.02
CA PHE A 90 12.37 -14.63 20.35
C PHE A 90 13.80 -14.10 20.51
N ASP A 91 14.70 -15.04 20.83
CA ASP A 91 16.12 -14.95 20.57
C ASP A 91 16.40 -14.90 19.05
N ASP A 92 17.40 -14.10 18.72
CA ASP A 92 18.15 -13.96 17.47
C ASP A 92 18.20 -15.25 16.59
N VAL A 93 17.43 -15.31 15.50
CA VAL A 93 17.52 -16.40 14.50
C VAL A 93 18.26 -15.89 13.26
N ARG A 94 19.51 -16.32 13.11
CA ARG A 94 20.27 -16.24 11.84
C ARG A 94 19.79 -17.34 10.89
N PRO A 95 19.80 -17.15 9.55
CA PRO A 95 19.11 -18.06 8.63
C PRO A 95 19.76 -19.44 8.41
N ASP A 96 20.98 -19.70 8.87
CA ASP A 96 21.77 -20.82 8.32
C ASP A 96 22.12 -21.94 9.31
N LYS A 97 21.21 -22.37 10.19
CA LYS A 97 21.42 -23.59 10.98
C LYS A 97 20.26 -24.58 10.87
N GLU A 98 20.53 -25.71 10.23
CA GLU A 98 19.75 -26.94 10.38
C GLU A 98 19.58 -27.28 11.87
N ILE A 99 18.34 -27.32 12.34
CA ILE A 99 18.00 -27.83 13.67
C ILE A 99 17.89 -29.35 13.55
N LYS A 100 18.89 -30.08 14.06
CA LYS A 100 18.81 -31.53 14.26
C LYS A 100 18.45 -31.82 15.71
N LEU A 101 17.36 -32.57 15.92
CA LEU A 101 17.04 -33.14 17.23
C LEU A 101 17.97 -34.32 17.53
N SER A 102 18.22 -34.57 18.82
CA SER A 102 19.20 -35.53 19.33
C SER A 102 18.88 -37.01 19.05
N ASP A 103 17.74 -37.31 18.42
CA ASP A 103 17.35 -38.66 17.98
C ASP A 103 17.48 -38.87 16.45
N GLY A 104 17.94 -37.85 15.71
CA GLY A 104 18.15 -37.94 14.26
C GLY A 104 16.88 -37.77 13.42
N SER A 105 15.74 -37.43 14.02
CA SER A 105 14.52 -37.08 13.27
C SER A 105 14.50 -35.60 12.87
N GLN A 106 14.03 -35.31 11.64
CA GLN A 106 13.78 -33.96 11.17
C GLN A 106 12.40 -33.48 11.61
N VAL A 107 12.30 -32.24 12.12
CA VAL A 107 11.02 -31.58 12.36
C VAL A 107 10.55 -30.97 11.04
N PHE A 108 9.50 -31.54 10.45
CA PHE A 108 8.82 -30.95 9.31
C PHE A 108 7.85 -29.88 9.82
N ASP A 109 8.12 -28.62 9.50
CA ASP A 109 7.16 -27.52 9.71
C ASP A 109 6.11 -27.56 8.59
N GLU A 110 4.86 -27.86 8.93
CA GLU A 110 3.73 -27.87 8.00
C GLU A 110 3.44 -26.50 7.36
N LYS A 111 4.02 -25.39 7.85
CA LYS A 111 3.91 -24.07 7.20
C LYS A 111 4.90 -23.83 6.05
N SER A 112 5.93 -24.67 5.92
CA SER A 112 6.88 -24.60 4.79
C SER A 112 6.34 -25.24 3.50
N ASN A 113 5.16 -25.88 3.55
CA ASN A 113 4.64 -26.72 2.48
C ASN A 113 3.89 -25.98 1.35
N LEU A 114 3.78 -24.65 1.42
CA LEU A 114 3.34 -23.83 0.28
C LEU A 114 4.48 -23.52 -0.69
N TYR A 115 5.73 -23.46 -0.19
CA TYR A 115 6.91 -23.20 -1.00
C TYR A 115 7.26 -24.39 -1.91
N ASN A 116 7.03 -25.62 -1.42
CA ASN A 116 7.42 -26.85 -2.12
C ASN A 116 6.38 -27.42 -3.09
N ARG A 117 5.21 -26.79 -3.27
CA ARG A 117 4.21 -27.26 -4.26
C ARG A 117 4.52 -26.83 -5.70
N PHE A 118 5.45 -25.90 -5.89
CA PHE A 118 6.00 -25.57 -7.21
C PHE A 118 7.26 -26.42 -7.42
N ASN A 119 7.05 -27.65 -7.91
CA ASN A 119 8.13 -28.55 -8.32
C ASN A 119 8.98 -27.88 -9.42
N MET A 120 10.18 -27.41 -9.07
CA MET A 120 11.25 -27.10 -10.02
C MET A 120 11.73 -28.41 -10.67
N PRO A 121 11.79 -28.52 -12.01
CA PRO A 121 12.43 -29.65 -12.65
C PRO A 121 13.97 -29.61 -12.47
N ASN A 122 14.51 -30.80 -12.28
CA ASN A 122 15.89 -31.12 -11.94
C ASN A 122 16.97 -30.44 -12.80
N ASN A 123 18.01 -29.97 -12.09
CA ASN A 123 19.43 -30.01 -12.44
C ASN A 123 19.80 -30.02 -13.94
N ASP A 124 19.81 -28.83 -14.53
CA ASP A 124 20.85 -28.44 -15.47
C ASP A 124 21.41 -27.09 -15.01
N CYS A 125 22.73 -26.96 -15.03
CA CYS A 125 23.54 -25.91 -14.41
C CYS A 125 22.91 -24.49 -14.43
N ILE A 126 22.33 -24.08 -13.30
CA ILE A 126 21.99 -22.67 -13.05
C ILE A 126 23.27 -21.98 -12.60
N ASP A 127 23.70 -21.00 -13.39
CA ASP A 127 24.81 -20.11 -13.05
C ASP A 127 24.43 -19.31 -11.80
N VAL A 128 25.03 -19.65 -10.65
CA VAL A 128 24.70 -19.13 -9.31
C VAL A 128 24.99 -17.61 -9.18
N SER A 129 25.48 -16.95 -10.23
CA SER A 129 25.60 -15.50 -10.30
C SER A 129 24.31 -14.76 -10.73
N CYS A 130 23.23 -15.43 -11.11
CA CYS A 130 22.03 -14.76 -11.67
C CYS A 130 20.87 -14.49 -10.69
N GLU A 131 20.92 -14.96 -9.43
CA GLU A 131 19.77 -14.79 -8.51
C GLU A 131 19.61 -13.37 -7.95
N ASN A 132 20.70 -12.58 -7.90
CA ASN A 132 20.70 -11.25 -7.28
C ASN A 132 20.17 -10.12 -8.19
N ASP A 133 19.96 -10.33 -9.48
CA ASP A 133 19.65 -9.25 -10.43
C ASP A 133 18.25 -9.37 -11.09
N LEU A 134 17.41 -10.31 -10.65
CA LEU A 134 16.13 -10.60 -11.33
C LEU A 134 15.23 -9.36 -11.42
N LEU A 135 15.20 -8.55 -10.36
CA LEU A 135 14.35 -7.36 -10.23
C LEU A 135 15.09 -6.06 -10.58
N GLU A 136 16.31 -6.13 -11.09
CA GLU A 136 17.12 -4.95 -11.39
C GLU A 136 16.40 -4.01 -12.38
N GLY A 137 16.13 -2.79 -11.92
CA GLY A 137 15.41 -1.73 -12.63
C GLY A 137 13.88 -1.85 -12.62
N PHE A 138 13.30 -2.84 -11.94
CA PHE A 138 11.85 -3.07 -11.95
C PHE A 138 11.08 -1.98 -11.20
N ILE A 139 9.84 -1.77 -11.60
CA ILE A 139 8.89 -0.86 -10.96
C ILE A 139 7.64 -1.66 -10.63
N ASP A 140 7.28 -1.71 -9.35
CA ASP A 140 5.98 -2.23 -8.92
C ASP A 140 4.99 -1.07 -8.78
N THR A 141 4.01 -1.00 -9.68
CA THR A 141 3.05 0.11 -9.77
C THR A 141 1.89 0.01 -8.79
N HIS A 142 1.82 -1.05 -7.99
CA HIS A 142 0.69 -1.28 -7.11
C HIS A 142 1.11 -2.10 -5.90
N ILE A 143 1.39 -1.44 -4.77
CA ILE A 143 1.59 -2.11 -3.49
C ILE A 143 0.79 -1.41 -2.39
N HIS A 144 0.63 -2.11 -1.26
CA HIS A 144 -0.03 -1.59 -0.08
C HIS A 144 0.87 -1.66 1.16
N THR A 145 0.99 -0.55 1.88
CA THR A 145 1.92 -0.39 3.01
C THR A 145 1.23 0.23 4.23
N ALA A 146 1.75 -0.04 5.41
CA ALA A 146 1.32 0.61 6.66
C ALA A 146 1.80 2.08 6.70
N PRO A 147 1.07 2.98 7.37
CA PRO A 147 -0.21 2.75 8.07
C PRO A 147 -1.38 2.47 7.11
N ASP A 148 -2.32 1.64 7.53
CA ASP A 148 -3.58 1.36 6.81
C ASP A 148 -4.60 0.81 7.82
N ILE A 149 -5.89 0.92 7.51
CA ILE A 149 -6.96 0.27 8.27
C ILE A 149 -6.78 -1.26 8.22
N ARG A 150 -6.31 -1.78 7.10
CA ARG A 150 -5.97 -3.20 6.94
C ARG A 150 -4.53 -3.45 7.40
N PRO A 151 -4.25 -4.46 8.22
CA PRO A 151 -2.88 -4.80 8.61
C PRO A 151 -1.98 -5.04 7.38
N ARG A 152 -0.85 -4.34 7.32
CA ARG A 152 0.16 -4.48 6.26
C ARG A 152 1.47 -5.03 6.81
N LEU A 153 2.19 -5.78 5.98
CA LEU A 153 3.46 -6.41 6.36
C LEU A 153 4.56 -5.38 6.64
N LEU A 154 4.64 -4.37 5.80
CA LEU A 154 5.70 -3.36 5.80
C LEU A 154 5.08 -1.97 5.84
N ASN A 155 5.74 -1.05 6.53
CA ASN A 155 5.47 0.38 6.37
C ASN A 155 6.13 0.93 5.08
N ASP A 156 5.87 2.20 4.77
CA ASP A 156 6.37 2.85 3.55
C ASP A 156 7.90 2.80 3.42
N VAL A 157 8.62 3.04 4.53
CA VAL A 157 10.10 3.05 4.58
C VAL A 157 10.65 1.64 4.43
N GLU A 158 10.07 0.67 5.13
CA GLU A 158 10.47 -0.74 5.06
C GLU A 158 10.26 -1.32 3.65
N ALA A 159 9.15 -0.99 3.00
CA ALA A 159 8.88 -1.40 1.62
C ALA A 159 9.89 -0.79 0.64
N ALA A 160 10.23 0.50 0.81
CA ALA A 160 11.24 1.17 0.00
C ALA A 160 12.64 0.58 0.18
N ILE A 161 13.05 0.29 1.41
CA ILE A 161 14.33 -0.40 1.69
C ILE A 161 14.34 -1.79 1.07
N SER A 162 13.24 -2.55 1.21
CA SER A 162 13.12 -3.89 0.64
C SER A 162 13.26 -3.85 -0.89
N ALA A 163 12.56 -2.95 -1.57
CA ALA A 163 12.66 -2.80 -3.02
C ALA A 163 14.05 -2.32 -3.46
N SER A 164 14.65 -1.37 -2.75
CA SER A 164 16.00 -0.88 -3.04
C SER A 164 17.06 -1.96 -2.90
N THR A 165 16.92 -2.87 -1.93
CA THR A 165 17.87 -3.99 -1.71
C THR A 165 17.84 -4.98 -2.87
N GLU A 166 16.73 -5.04 -3.59
CA GLU A 166 16.49 -5.96 -4.71
C GLU A 166 16.85 -5.34 -6.07
N GLY A 167 17.46 -4.15 -6.08
CA GLY A 167 17.87 -3.46 -7.31
C GLY A 167 16.73 -2.81 -8.08
N MET A 168 15.52 -2.70 -7.50
CA MET A 168 14.37 -2.09 -8.16
C MET A 168 14.61 -0.59 -8.42
N GLN A 169 13.85 -0.01 -9.35
CA GLN A 169 13.95 1.42 -9.67
C GLN A 169 12.97 2.28 -8.87
N ALA A 170 11.76 1.77 -8.61
CA ALA A 170 10.73 2.50 -7.87
C ALA A 170 9.61 1.56 -7.38
N ILE A 171 8.82 2.05 -6.43
CA ILE A 171 7.54 1.44 -6.02
C ILE A 171 6.44 2.51 -5.98
N VAL A 172 5.19 2.09 -6.19
CA VAL A 172 4.00 2.93 -6.02
C VAL A 172 3.17 2.39 -4.85
N ILE A 173 3.09 3.17 -3.77
CA ILE A 173 2.26 2.85 -2.61
C ILE A 173 0.83 3.39 -2.79
N LYS A 174 -0.15 2.53 -2.58
CA LYS A 174 -1.58 2.86 -2.65
C LYS A 174 -2.24 2.55 -1.31
N SER A 175 -3.26 3.32 -0.97
CA SER A 175 -4.21 3.02 0.11
C SER A 175 -5.62 3.12 -0.43
N HIS A 176 -6.52 2.28 0.09
CA HIS A 176 -7.94 2.41 -0.21
C HIS A 176 -8.60 3.55 0.56
N PHE A 177 -7.97 4.05 1.63
CA PHE A 177 -8.65 4.87 2.62
C PHE A 177 -8.12 6.29 2.74
N GLU A 178 -6.82 6.50 2.51
CA GLU A 178 -6.17 7.80 2.63
C GLU A 178 -5.26 8.08 1.42
N PRO A 179 -4.94 9.36 1.15
CA PRO A 179 -3.91 9.72 0.17
C PRO A 179 -2.53 9.20 0.60
N THR A 180 -1.75 8.71 -0.37
CA THR A 180 -0.38 8.22 -0.16
C THR A 180 0.69 9.16 -0.71
N SER A 181 0.34 10.28 -1.35
CA SER A 181 1.30 11.23 -1.93
C SER A 181 2.31 11.76 -0.90
N GLY A 182 1.84 12.23 0.27
CA GLY A 182 2.72 12.71 1.33
C GLY A 182 3.57 11.61 1.97
N ARG A 183 2.98 10.44 2.19
CA ARG A 183 3.67 9.25 2.72
C ARG A 183 4.80 8.79 1.81
N ALA A 184 4.54 8.75 0.50
CA ALA A 184 5.51 8.42 -0.51
C ALA A 184 6.69 9.40 -0.48
N LYS A 185 6.40 10.71 -0.37
CA LYS A 185 7.45 11.72 -0.30
C LYS A 185 8.36 11.54 0.91
N ILE A 186 7.78 11.28 2.08
CA ILE A 186 8.55 11.03 3.31
C ILE A 186 9.42 9.78 3.16
N ALA A 187 8.88 8.68 2.63
CA ALA A 187 9.64 7.45 2.45
C ALA A 187 10.80 7.63 1.46
N GLU A 188 10.59 8.36 0.36
CA GLU A 188 11.65 8.73 -0.58
C GLU A 188 12.75 9.56 0.09
N GLU A 189 12.39 10.58 0.88
CA GLU A 189 13.37 11.43 1.57
C GLU A 189 14.21 10.67 2.60
N VAL A 190 13.58 9.73 3.32
CA VAL A 190 14.25 8.93 4.35
C VAL A 190 15.18 7.89 3.73
N THR A 191 14.81 7.28 2.61
CA THR A 191 15.53 6.13 2.03
C THR A 191 16.44 6.50 0.86
N GLY A 192 16.18 7.62 0.20
CA GLY A 192 16.78 7.96 -1.10
C GLY A 192 16.26 7.11 -2.27
N PHE A 193 15.32 6.19 -2.02
CA PHE A 193 14.70 5.32 -3.03
C PHE A 193 13.43 5.98 -3.58
N LYS A 194 13.16 5.85 -4.87
CA LYS A 194 11.98 6.48 -5.49
C LYS A 194 10.70 5.79 -5.03
N VAL A 195 9.85 6.55 -4.34
CA VAL A 195 8.53 6.09 -3.88
C VAL A 195 7.49 7.05 -4.43
N PHE A 196 6.51 6.51 -5.14
CA PHE A 196 5.37 7.26 -5.64
C PHE A 196 4.10 6.90 -4.89
N GLY A 197 3.16 7.84 -4.88
CA GLY A 197 1.84 7.64 -4.30
C GLY A 197 0.79 8.45 -5.04
N GLY A 198 -0.41 8.52 -4.48
CA GLY A 198 -1.52 9.19 -5.12
C GLY A 198 -2.74 9.26 -4.21
N VAL A 199 -3.92 9.25 -4.82
CA VAL A 199 -5.19 9.19 -4.08
C VAL A 199 -6.16 8.25 -4.77
N CYS A 200 -6.78 7.36 -3.98
CA CYS A 200 -7.89 6.54 -4.43
C CYS A 200 -9.21 7.20 -4.01
N LEU A 201 -10.08 7.49 -4.96
CA LEU A 201 -11.30 8.30 -4.80
C LEU A 201 -12.45 7.52 -4.14
N ASN A 202 -12.14 6.76 -3.09
CA ASN A 202 -13.15 6.09 -2.28
C ASN A 202 -13.91 7.07 -1.38
N GLN A 203 -15.03 6.61 -0.82
CA GLN A 203 -15.87 7.42 0.08
C GLN A 203 -15.12 8.02 1.29
N SER A 204 -14.06 7.36 1.76
CA SER A 204 -13.25 7.84 2.89
C SER A 204 -12.56 9.19 2.64
N VAL A 205 -12.32 9.54 1.36
CA VAL A 205 -11.77 10.85 0.95
C VAL A 205 -12.83 11.76 0.32
N GLY A 206 -14.12 11.42 0.48
CA GLY A 206 -15.25 12.15 -0.09
C GLY A 206 -15.68 11.69 -1.48
N GLY A 207 -15.15 10.57 -1.97
CA GLY A 207 -15.51 10.02 -3.28
C GLY A 207 -14.82 10.73 -4.44
N LEU A 208 -15.57 10.99 -5.53
CA LEU A 208 -15.11 11.78 -6.67
C LEU A 208 -14.92 13.25 -6.25
N ASN A 209 -13.80 13.54 -5.61
CA ASN A 209 -13.53 14.81 -4.96
C ASN A 209 -12.33 15.51 -5.65
N CYS A 210 -12.60 16.60 -6.37
CA CYS A 210 -11.59 17.36 -7.10
C CYS A 210 -10.52 17.96 -6.17
N GLU A 211 -10.90 18.37 -4.96
CA GLU A 211 -9.98 19.03 -4.03
C GLU A 211 -8.93 18.05 -3.48
N VAL A 212 -9.30 16.78 -3.27
CA VAL A 212 -8.30 15.78 -2.83
C VAL A 212 -7.34 15.42 -3.96
N VAL A 213 -7.80 15.45 -5.22
CA VAL A 213 -6.94 15.27 -6.40
C VAL A 213 -5.94 16.43 -6.51
N LYS A 214 -6.41 17.68 -6.47
CA LYS A 214 -5.56 18.89 -6.46
C LYS A 214 -4.52 18.85 -5.34
N THR A 215 -4.93 18.46 -4.14
CA THR A 215 -4.04 18.33 -2.98
C THR A 215 -3.00 17.23 -3.21
N ALA A 216 -3.42 16.04 -3.66
CA ALA A 216 -2.50 14.93 -3.92
C ALA A 216 -1.46 15.29 -4.99
N ALA A 217 -1.89 15.93 -6.08
CA ALA A 217 -1.03 16.45 -7.13
C ALA A 217 -0.01 17.47 -6.61
N SER A 218 -0.47 18.43 -5.79
CA SER A 218 0.38 19.48 -5.20
C SER A 218 1.44 18.91 -4.25
N MET A 219 1.18 17.75 -3.65
CA MET A 219 2.14 17.01 -2.82
C MET A 219 3.10 16.12 -3.63
N GLY A 220 3.03 16.15 -4.96
CA GLY A 220 3.86 15.33 -5.85
C GLY A 220 3.28 13.93 -6.14
N GLY A 221 2.00 13.69 -5.85
CA GLY A 221 1.31 12.46 -6.21
C GLY A 221 1.35 12.20 -7.71
N LYS A 222 1.51 10.93 -8.09
CA LYS A 222 1.60 10.47 -9.48
C LYS A 222 0.37 9.71 -9.95
N PHE A 223 -0.53 9.33 -9.05
CA PHE A 223 -1.71 8.54 -9.39
C PHE A 223 -3.01 9.14 -8.86
N VAL A 224 -4.05 9.04 -9.67
CA VAL A 224 -5.44 9.15 -9.24
C VAL A 224 -6.11 7.83 -9.59
N TRP A 225 -6.55 7.09 -8.58
CA TRP A 225 -7.34 5.88 -8.78
C TRP A 225 -8.82 6.21 -8.60
N PHE A 226 -9.63 5.81 -9.56
CA PHE A 226 -11.08 5.72 -9.39
C PHE A 226 -11.45 4.77 -8.24
N PRO A 227 -12.70 4.83 -7.76
CA PRO A 227 -13.14 4.06 -6.60
C PRO A 227 -12.83 2.56 -6.71
N THR A 228 -12.50 1.97 -5.56
CA THR A 228 -12.25 0.54 -5.41
C THR A 228 -13.27 -0.08 -4.47
N VAL A 229 -13.18 0.20 -3.17
CA VAL A 229 -13.99 -0.46 -2.14
C VAL A 229 -15.37 0.20 -1.99
N SER A 230 -15.53 1.44 -2.45
CA SER A 230 -16.81 2.14 -2.45
C SER A 230 -17.49 2.19 -3.81
N TYR A 231 -16.95 1.56 -4.85
CA TYR A 231 -17.51 1.60 -6.20
C TYR A 231 -18.99 1.17 -6.23
N SER A 232 -19.35 0.07 -5.56
CA SER A 232 -20.73 -0.44 -5.52
C SER A 232 -21.73 0.50 -4.85
N SER A 233 -21.25 1.48 -4.09
CA SER A 233 -22.07 2.50 -3.42
C SER A 233 -22.07 3.85 -4.15
N MET A 234 -21.44 3.92 -5.32
CA MET A 234 -21.28 5.15 -6.08
C MET A 234 -22.12 5.11 -7.35
N GLU A 235 -22.86 6.18 -7.56
CA GLU A 235 -23.52 6.45 -8.83
C GLU A 235 -22.49 7.19 -9.70
N LEU A 236 -21.79 6.44 -10.57
CA LEU A 236 -20.99 7.00 -11.67
C LEU A 236 -21.86 7.40 -12.87
N ASP A 237 -23.15 7.59 -12.64
CA ASP A 237 -24.07 7.94 -13.70
C ASP A 237 -23.84 9.38 -14.18
N ARG A 238 -24.49 9.71 -15.29
CA ARG A 238 -24.33 10.96 -16.06
C ARG A 238 -24.63 12.24 -15.25
N VAL A 239 -25.03 12.13 -13.99
CA VAL A 239 -25.35 13.26 -13.12
C VAL A 239 -24.08 13.98 -12.66
N ASN A 240 -22.93 13.31 -12.60
CA ASN A 240 -21.66 13.90 -12.14
C ASN A 240 -20.57 14.01 -13.24
N VAL A 241 -20.97 14.13 -14.51
CA VAL A 241 -20.01 14.24 -15.64
C VAL A 241 -19.08 15.43 -15.47
N GLU A 242 -19.56 16.56 -14.96
CA GLU A 242 -18.73 17.75 -14.72
C GLU A 242 -17.60 17.46 -13.71
N ILE A 243 -17.91 16.75 -12.63
CA ILE A 243 -16.92 16.35 -11.61
C ILE A 243 -15.92 15.35 -12.21
N LEU A 244 -16.40 14.39 -13.00
CA LEU A 244 -15.54 13.43 -13.68
C LEU A 244 -14.58 14.14 -14.64
N GLU A 245 -15.09 15.04 -15.48
CA GLU A 245 -14.28 15.83 -16.40
C GLU A 245 -13.27 16.69 -15.63
N GLU A 246 -13.64 17.31 -14.52
CA GLU A 246 -12.69 18.08 -13.69
C GLU A 246 -11.58 17.18 -13.12
N ILE A 247 -11.90 16.00 -12.58
CA ILE A 247 -10.90 15.03 -12.10
C ILE A 247 -9.94 14.62 -13.21
N ILE A 248 -10.47 14.35 -14.40
CA ILE A 248 -9.68 13.94 -15.57
C ILE A 248 -8.79 15.10 -16.05
N ASN A 249 -9.32 16.33 -16.09
CA ASN A 249 -8.54 17.53 -16.40
C ASN A 249 -7.40 17.73 -15.41
N LEU A 250 -7.67 17.58 -14.11
CA LEU A 250 -6.64 17.68 -13.08
C LEU A 250 -5.55 16.62 -13.25
N ALA A 251 -5.94 15.38 -13.58
CA ALA A 251 -4.96 14.34 -13.88
C ALA A 251 -4.09 14.71 -15.10
N ALA A 252 -4.69 15.25 -16.17
CA ALA A 252 -3.96 15.72 -17.35
C ALA A 252 -3.00 16.89 -17.02
N GLU A 253 -3.51 17.94 -16.38
CA GLU A 253 -2.78 19.16 -16.03
C GLU A 253 -1.57 18.87 -15.13
N HIS A 254 -1.72 17.93 -14.20
CA HIS A 254 -0.67 17.54 -13.26
C HIS A 254 0.14 16.31 -13.71
N GLN A 255 -0.09 15.82 -14.93
CA GLN A 255 0.57 14.63 -15.50
C GLN A 255 0.49 13.40 -14.58
N MET A 256 -0.64 13.22 -13.91
CA MET A 256 -0.92 12.05 -13.08
C MET A 256 -1.41 10.90 -13.96
N VAL A 257 -1.11 9.68 -13.54
CA VAL A 257 -1.70 8.47 -14.09
C VAL A 257 -3.15 8.38 -13.62
N LEU A 258 -4.07 8.40 -14.57
CA LEU A 258 -5.48 8.16 -14.34
C LEU A 258 -5.74 6.65 -14.38
N ALA A 259 -5.97 6.08 -13.21
CA ALA A 259 -6.11 4.64 -13.01
C ALA A 259 -7.56 4.28 -12.68
N THR A 260 -8.10 3.23 -13.30
CA THR A 260 -9.53 2.93 -13.22
C THR A 260 -9.99 2.32 -11.90
N GLY A 261 -9.11 1.99 -10.96
CA GLY A 261 -9.52 1.33 -9.72
C GLY A 261 -10.30 0.05 -10.03
N HIS A 262 -11.47 -0.14 -9.41
CA HIS A 262 -12.30 -1.35 -9.61
C HIS A 262 -13.60 -1.06 -10.38
N LEU A 263 -13.57 -0.08 -11.29
CA LEU A 263 -14.72 0.18 -12.18
C LEU A 263 -15.07 -1.05 -13.04
N LYS A 264 -16.33 -1.16 -13.43
CA LYS A 264 -16.79 -2.16 -14.42
C LYS A 264 -16.49 -1.70 -15.85
N ALA A 265 -16.48 -2.64 -16.79
CA ALA A 265 -16.09 -2.39 -18.19
C ALA A 265 -16.83 -1.19 -18.83
N ASP A 266 -18.15 -1.09 -18.67
CA ASP A 266 -18.94 0.04 -19.20
C ASP A 266 -18.46 1.40 -18.66
N ASP A 267 -18.21 1.49 -17.36
CA ASP A 267 -17.72 2.70 -16.71
C ASP A 267 -16.25 3.00 -17.09
N ILE A 268 -15.44 1.95 -17.25
CA ILE A 268 -14.06 2.08 -17.75
C ILE A 268 -14.09 2.72 -19.14
N PHE A 269 -14.88 2.19 -20.08
CA PHE A 269 -14.99 2.77 -21.42
C PHE A 269 -15.48 4.21 -21.39
N PHE A 270 -16.45 4.53 -20.52
CA PHE A 270 -16.92 5.90 -20.34
C PHE A 270 -15.82 6.85 -19.86
N VAL A 271 -15.05 6.45 -18.83
CA VAL A 271 -13.90 7.22 -18.34
C VAL A 271 -12.84 7.35 -19.44
N MET A 272 -12.55 6.28 -20.18
CA MET A 272 -11.56 6.28 -21.24
C MET A 272 -11.92 7.22 -22.40
N ASP A 273 -13.19 7.20 -22.84
CA ASP A 273 -13.66 8.10 -23.89
C ASP A 273 -13.57 9.56 -23.45
N THR A 274 -13.94 9.85 -22.20
CA THR A 274 -13.84 11.19 -21.61
C THR A 274 -12.38 11.63 -21.52
N ALA A 275 -11.51 10.78 -20.99
CA ALA A 275 -10.07 11.03 -20.88
C ALA A 275 -9.41 11.27 -22.23
N ARG A 276 -9.79 10.51 -23.26
CA ARG A 276 -9.32 10.71 -24.64
C ARG A 276 -9.77 12.06 -25.20
N SER A 277 -11.00 12.48 -24.92
CA SER A 277 -11.52 13.77 -25.40
C SER A 277 -10.79 14.96 -24.79
N ILE A 278 -10.35 14.82 -23.54
CA ILE A 278 -9.57 15.82 -22.79
C ILE A 278 -8.08 15.79 -23.19
N GLY A 279 -7.57 14.63 -23.61
CA GLY A 279 -6.18 14.46 -24.05
C GLY A 279 -5.26 13.88 -22.98
N VAL A 280 -5.79 13.08 -22.04
CA VAL A 280 -4.96 12.30 -21.11
C VAL A 280 -4.19 11.24 -21.88
N ASP A 281 -2.88 11.17 -21.64
CA ASP A 281 -1.96 10.20 -22.25
C ASP A 281 -1.49 9.11 -21.28
N ARG A 282 -1.76 9.27 -19.97
CA ARG A 282 -1.38 8.34 -18.89
C ARG A 282 -2.62 7.63 -18.33
N LEU A 283 -3.09 6.63 -19.06
CA LEU A 283 -4.25 5.82 -18.67
C LEU A 283 -3.85 4.39 -18.27
N LEU A 284 -4.42 3.93 -17.15
CA LEU A 284 -4.17 2.58 -16.61
C LEU A 284 -5.48 1.90 -16.22
N VAL A 285 -5.76 0.74 -16.79
CA VAL A 285 -6.86 -0.12 -16.35
C VAL A 285 -6.33 -1.09 -15.30
N ASN A 286 -6.82 -0.97 -14.06
CA ASN A 286 -6.40 -1.89 -13.00
C ASN A 286 -7.19 -3.19 -13.04
N HIS A 287 -6.53 -4.31 -12.71
CA HIS A 287 -7.17 -5.60 -12.44
C HIS A 287 -8.17 -6.12 -13.49
N PRO A 288 -7.90 -6.00 -14.81
CA PRO A 288 -8.91 -6.28 -15.84
C PRO A 288 -9.51 -7.69 -15.76
N LEU A 289 -8.71 -8.68 -15.36
CA LEU A 289 -9.09 -10.10 -15.27
C LEU A 289 -9.77 -10.49 -13.95
N THR A 290 -9.71 -9.63 -12.92
CA THR A 290 -10.29 -9.98 -11.62
C THR A 290 -11.81 -9.91 -11.65
N CYS A 291 -12.49 -10.64 -10.77
CA CYS A 291 -13.94 -10.63 -10.65
C CYS A 291 -14.53 -9.24 -10.33
N VAL A 292 -13.75 -8.38 -9.66
CA VAL A 292 -14.17 -7.01 -9.32
C VAL A 292 -14.30 -6.13 -10.56
N VAL A 293 -13.51 -6.36 -11.61
CA VAL A 293 -13.67 -5.70 -12.91
C VAL A 293 -14.44 -6.60 -13.88
N GLY A 294 -13.87 -7.77 -14.19
CA GLY A 294 -14.49 -8.81 -15.01
C GLY A 294 -14.49 -8.51 -16.50
N ALA A 295 -13.47 -7.81 -17.00
CA ALA A 295 -13.37 -7.48 -18.42
C ALA A 295 -13.03 -8.72 -19.25
N SER A 296 -13.82 -8.97 -20.29
CA SER A 296 -13.53 -9.98 -21.30
C SER A 296 -12.24 -9.67 -22.06
N LEU A 297 -11.70 -10.69 -22.74
CA LEU A 297 -10.48 -10.50 -23.53
C LEU A 297 -10.67 -9.49 -24.69
N ASP A 298 -11.84 -9.47 -25.31
CA ASP A 298 -12.15 -8.50 -26.37
C ASP A 298 -12.22 -7.07 -25.83
N GLU A 299 -12.81 -6.88 -24.65
CA GLU A 299 -12.81 -5.59 -23.97
C GLU A 299 -11.39 -5.16 -23.59
N GLN A 300 -10.57 -6.08 -23.07
CA GLN A 300 -9.15 -5.80 -22.79
C GLN A 300 -8.39 -5.36 -24.04
N LYS A 301 -8.60 -6.04 -25.18
CA LYS A 301 -8.00 -5.64 -26.46
C LYS A 301 -8.42 -4.23 -26.85
N GLU A 302 -9.69 -3.87 -26.69
CA GLU A 302 -10.16 -2.51 -27.00
C GLU A 302 -9.61 -1.47 -26.01
N MET A 303 -9.60 -1.77 -24.71
CA MET A 303 -9.02 -0.91 -23.68
C MET A 303 -7.51 -0.65 -23.95
N SER A 304 -6.77 -1.67 -24.36
CA SER A 304 -5.32 -1.60 -24.60
C SER A 304 -4.91 -0.66 -25.73
N ARG A 305 -5.85 -0.22 -26.57
CA ARG A 305 -5.59 0.73 -27.66
C ARG A 305 -5.21 2.12 -27.13
N TYR A 306 -5.68 2.45 -25.93
CA TYR A 306 -5.54 3.79 -25.33
C TYR A 306 -5.02 3.76 -23.89
N ALA A 307 -5.05 2.61 -23.21
CA ALA A 307 -4.57 2.44 -21.85
C ALA A 307 -3.52 1.33 -21.74
N TYR A 308 -2.74 1.35 -20.66
CA TYR A 308 -2.04 0.16 -20.19
C TYR A 308 -2.99 -0.71 -19.35
N LEU A 309 -2.82 -2.01 -19.39
CA LEU A 309 -3.55 -2.98 -18.57
C LEU A 309 -2.65 -3.47 -17.44
N GLU A 310 -3.00 -3.19 -16.18
CA GLU A 310 -2.25 -3.62 -15.01
C GLU A 310 -2.77 -4.97 -14.50
N HIS A 311 -1.98 -6.01 -14.71
CA HIS A 311 -2.23 -7.34 -14.15
C HIS A 311 -1.54 -7.44 -12.80
N CYS A 312 -2.34 -7.58 -11.73
CA CYS A 312 -1.83 -7.69 -10.37
C CYS A 312 -1.76 -9.14 -9.91
N PHE A 313 -0.60 -9.56 -9.41
CA PHE A 313 -0.37 -10.95 -9.00
C PHE A 313 -1.23 -11.42 -7.82
N VAL A 314 -1.74 -10.49 -7.00
CA VAL A 314 -2.67 -10.81 -5.90
C VAL A 314 -3.90 -11.59 -6.36
N ALA A 315 -4.30 -11.43 -7.63
CA ALA A 315 -5.40 -12.20 -8.22
C ALA A 315 -5.17 -13.72 -8.16
N CYS A 316 -3.92 -14.17 -8.17
CA CYS A 316 -3.54 -15.58 -8.14
C CYS A 316 -3.44 -16.15 -6.72
N MET A 317 -3.57 -15.32 -5.68
CA MET A 317 -3.31 -15.73 -4.29
C MET A 317 -4.56 -16.30 -3.61
N PRO A 318 -4.40 -17.23 -2.63
CA PRO A 318 -5.50 -17.66 -1.77
C PRO A 318 -6.18 -16.48 -1.07
N GLY A 319 -7.51 -16.55 -0.91
CA GLY A 319 -8.29 -15.48 -0.30
C GLY A 319 -8.57 -14.27 -1.22
N HIS A 320 -8.16 -14.37 -2.48
CA HIS A 320 -8.55 -13.46 -3.57
C HIS A 320 -9.31 -14.27 -4.63
N ASP A 321 -9.03 -14.05 -5.91
CA ASP A 321 -9.74 -14.70 -7.01
C ASP A 321 -9.24 -16.12 -7.29
N GLU A 322 -8.07 -16.49 -6.76
CA GLU A 322 -7.39 -17.76 -7.06
C GLU A 322 -7.25 -17.99 -8.59
N LEU A 323 -6.99 -16.90 -9.32
CA LEU A 323 -6.83 -16.91 -10.76
C LEU A 323 -5.62 -17.78 -11.15
N ASP A 324 -5.82 -18.70 -12.09
CA ASP A 324 -4.71 -19.46 -12.69
C ASP A 324 -3.77 -18.47 -13.41
N PRO A 325 -2.46 -18.41 -13.08
CA PRO A 325 -1.52 -17.51 -13.73
C PRO A 325 -1.45 -17.67 -15.26
N THR A 326 -1.81 -18.84 -15.80
CA THR A 326 -1.94 -19.08 -17.24
C THR A 326 -2.90 -18.08 -17.89
N VAL A 327 -3.99 -17.70 -17.20
CA VAL A 327 -4.98 -16.75 -17.72
C VAL A 327 -4.36 -15.36 -17.90
N ILE A 328 -3.49 -14.94 -16.97
CA ILE A 328 -2.74 -13.68 -17.10
C ILE A 328 -1.77 -13.77 -18.29
N ALA A 329 -1.00 -14.85 -18.37
CA ALA A 329 -0.03 -15.05 -19.46
C ALA A 329 -0.70 -15.06 -20.84
N ASP A 330 -1.85 -15.72 -20.97
CA ASP A 330 -2.60 -15.77 -22.23
C ASP A 330 -3.20 -14.41 -22.59
N ALA A 331 -3.73 -13.67 -21.61
CA ALA A 331 -4.17 -12.29 -21.85
C ALA A 331 -3.02 -11.39 -22.32
N ILE A 332 -1.83 -11.50 -21.72
CA ILE A 332 -0.63 -10.75 -22.14
C ILE A 332 -0.23 -11.12 -23.57
N LYS A 333 -0.29 -12.39 -23.97
CA LYS A 333 0.02 -12.82 -25.35
C LYS A 333 -0.98 -12.27 -26.36
N GLU A 334 -2.26 -12.23 -25.98
CA GLU A 334 -3.36 -11.79 -26.85
C GLU A 334 -3.47 -10.26 -26.98
N VAL A 335 -3.19 -9.52 -25.90
CA VAL A 335 -3.20 -8.04 -25.88
C VAL A 335 -1.85 -7.48 -26.37
N GLY A 336 -0.76 -8.14 -25.99
CA GLY A 336 0.61 -7.74 -26.30
C GLY A 336 1.29 -7.06 -25.10
N PRO A 337 2.53 -7.46 -24.76
CA PRO A 337 3.25 -6.97 -23.57
C PRO A 337 3.55 -5.47 -23.60
N SER A 338 3.58 -4.83 -24.77
CA SER A 338 3.74 -3.37 -24.89
C SER A 338 2.57 -2.56 -24.34
N ARG A 339 1.44 -3.21 -24.03
CA ARG A 339 0.25 -2.59 -23.43
C ARG A 339 -0.12 -3.17 -22.07
N CYS A 340 0.72 -4.03 -21.50
CA CYS A 340 0.51 -4.60 -20.18
C CYS A 340 1.53 -4.06 -19.18
N ILE A 341 1.14 -4.05 -17.91
CA ILE A 341 2.00 -3.80 -16.76
C ILE A 341 1.81 -4.93 -15.78
N MET A 342 2.92 -5.40 -15.21
CA MET A 342 2.91 -6.38 -14.13
C MET A 342 3.10 -5.64 -12.80
N ALA A 343 2.14 -5.77 -11.91
CA ALA A 343 2.20 -5.25 -10.54
C ALA A 343 1.85 -6.37 -9.55
N THR A 344 2.15 -6.19 -8.26
CA THR A 344 1.81 -7.24 -7.28
C THR A 344 0.44 -7.05 -6.66
N ASP A 345 0.08 -5.82 -6.31
CA ASP A 345 -0.99 -5.47 -5.36
C ASP A 345 -0.81 -6.17 -4.00
N PHE A 346 0.45 -6.40 -3.61
CA PHE A 346 0.81 -7.09 -2.37
C PHE A 346 0.96 -6.13 -1.18
N GLY A 347 1.15 -6.72 0.00
CA GLY A 347 1.35 -6.02 1.27
C GLY A 347 0.33 -6.39 2.34
N GLN A 348 -0.67 -7.22 2.00
CA GLN A 348 -1.56 -7.85 2.98
C GLN A 348 -0.75 -8.75 3.92
N ALA A 349 -1.07 -8.76 5.21
CA ALA A 349 -0.32 -9.53 6.23
C ALA A 349 -0.20 -11.05 5.99
N HIS A 350 -1.01 -11.63 5.09
CA HIS A 350 -1.03 -13.07 4.78
C HIS A 350 -0.33 -13.44 3.47
N ASN A 351 0.05 -12.46 2.64
CA ASN A 351 0.78 -12.68 1.39
C ASN A 351 2.28 -12.49 1.62
N PRO A 352 3.17 -12.91 0.70
CA PRO A 352 4.59 -12.55 0.73
C PRO A 352 4.83 -11.04 0.67
N THR A 353 6.06 -10.59 0.92
CA THR A 353 6.40 -9.17 0.71
C THR A 353 6.25 -8.79 -0.77
N PRO A 354 6.01 -7.51 -1.11
CA PRO A 354 5.87 -7.11 -2.50
C PRO A 354 7.06 -7.52 -3.39
N ALA A 355 8.29 -7.37 -2.92
CA ALA A 355 9.47 -7.81 -3.67
C ALA A 355 9.48 -9.33 -3.94
N GLN A 356 9.15 -10.14 -2.93
CA GLN A 356 9.01 -11.59 -3.10
C GLN A 356 7.87 -11.93 -4.07
N GLY A 357 6.74 -11.23 -3.96
CA GLY A 357 5.61 -11.36 -4.87
C GLY A 357 5.98 -11.06 -6.31
N MET A 358 6.79 -10.03 -6.55
CA MET A 358 7.28 -9.69 -7.88
C MET A 358 8.17 -10.80 -8.44
N ARG A 359 9.08 -11.37 -7.64
CA ARG A 359 9.88 -12.55 -8.08
C ARG A 359 9.01 -13.74 -8.44
N MET A 360 7.98 -14.02 -7.63
CA MET A 360 7.02 -15.09 -7.92
C MET A 360 6.25 -14.82 -9.22
N PHE A 361 5.82 -13.57 -9.44
CA PHE A 361 5.09 -13.22 -10.64
C PHE A 361 5.96 -13.34 -11.90
N VAL A 362 7.21 -12.87 -11.84
CA VAL A 362 8.19 -13.02 -12.92
C VAL A 362 8.39 -14.48 -13.27
N ASN A 363 8.74 -15.32 -12.29
CA ASN A 363 8.97 -16.74 -12.52
C ASN A 363 7.72 -17.42 -13.10
N SER A 364 6.54 -17.10 -12.56
CA SER A 364 5.27 -17.61 -13.09
C SER A 364 5.07 -17.22 -14.55
N MET A 365 5.33 -15.97 -14.95
CA MET A 365 5.19 -15.56 -16.36
C MET A 365 6.22 -16.25 -17.27
N LEU A 366 7.45 -16.43 -16.81
CA LEU A 366 8.48 -17.18 -17.54
C LEU A 366 8.05 -18.64 -17.78
N ASP A 367 7.52 -19.31 -16.74
CA ASP A 367 7.03 -20.68 -16.82
C ASP A 367 5.87 -20.84 -17.82
N HIS A 368 5.05 -19.79 -17.98
CA HIS A 368 3.93 -19.76 -18.92
C HIS A 368 4.29 -19.16 -20.29
N GLY A 369 5.59 -19.04 -20.59
CA GLY A 369 6.11 -18.73 -21.92
C GLY A 369 6.15 -17.24 -22.26
N ILE A 370 6.07 -16.35 -21.28
CA ILE A 370 6.39 -14.92 -21.47
C ILE A 370 7.91 -14.77 -21.42
N SER A 371 8.50 -14.06 -22.38
CA SER A 371 9.96 -13.90 -22.41
C SER A 371 10.43 -12.90 -21.34
N MET A 372 11.67 -13.04 -20.84
CA MET A 372 12.25 -12.04 -19.93
C MET A 372 12.31 -10.64 -20.55
N LYS A 373 12.44 -10.55 -21.88
CA LYS A 373 12.35 -9.27 -22.60
C LYS A 373 10.97 -8.64 -22.40
N ASP A 374 9.89 -9.40 -22.58
CA ASP A 374 8.53 -8.92 -22.41
C ASP A 374 8.24 -8.58 -20.95
N VAL A 375 8.74 -9.37 -20.00
CA VAL A 375 8.70 -9.03 -18.56
C VAL A 375 9.36 -7.68 -18.30
N ARG A 376 10.56 -7.42 -18.83
CA ARG A 376 11.23 -6.12 -18.69
C ARG A 376 10.44 -4.99 -19.34
N THR A 377 9.78 -5.23 -20.48
CA THR A 377 8.88 -4.24 -21.08
C THR A 377 7.72 -3.90 -20.12
N MET A 378 7.10 -4.90 -19.49
CA MET A 378 5.95 -4.71 -18.59
C MET A 378 6.31 -4.19 -17.19
N CYS A 379 7.52 -4.46 -16.70
CA CYS A 379 7.97 -4.06 -15.35
C CYS A 379 8.90 -2.84 -15.33
N ILE A 380 9.48 -2.45 -16.47
CA ILE A 380 10.45 -1.34 -16.54
C ILE A 380 9.95 -0.29 -17.53
N GLU A 381 9.84 -0.64 -18.80
CA GLU A 381 9.61 0.34 -19.88
C GLU A 381 8.21 0.97 -19.79
N ASN A 382 7.17 0.15 -19.64
CA ASN A 382 5.79 0.63 -19.61
C ASN A 382 5.48 1.46 -18.34
N PRO A 383 5.82 1.00 -17.12
CA PRO A 383 5.70 1.84 -15.93
C PRO A 383 6.53 3.11 -16.01
N SER A 384 7.74 3.06 -16.60
CA SER A 384 8.58 4.24 -16.73
C SER A 384 7.92 5.34 -17.57
N LYS A 385 7.23 5.00 -18.66
CA LYS A 385 6.48 5.96 -19.49
C LYS A 385 5.33 6.64 -18.75
N LEU A 386 4.81 6.01 -17.69
CA LEU A 386 3.74 6.56 -16.86
C LEU A 386 4.28 7.48 -15.75
N LEU A 387 5.45 7.15 -15.19
CA LEU A 387 5.97 7.75 -13.97
C LEU A 387 7.03 8.84 -14.19
N PHE A 388 7.83 8.71 -15.24
CA PHE A 388 8.95 9.60 -15.59
C PHE A 388 8.68 10.30 -16.91
#